data_AF-O97792-F1
#
_entry.id   AF-O97792-F1
#
_cell.length_a   1.000
_cell.length_b   1.000
_cell.length_c   1.000
_cell.angle_alpha   90.00
_cell.angle_beta   90.00
_cell.angle_gamma   90.00
#
_symmetry.space_group_name_H-M   'P 1'
#
loop_
_entity.id
_entity.type
_entity.pdbx_description
1 polymer ?
#
loop_
_entity_poly.entity_id
_entity_poly.type
_entity_poly.pdbx_seq_one_letter_code
_entity_poly.pdbx_strand_id
1 'polypeptide(L)'
;PYKTIEGTARGGGEDFEDTCGELEFQNDEIVKIITIRIFDREEYEKECSFSLVLEEPKWIRRGMKGGFTITDEYDDKQPLTSKEEEERRIAEMGRPILGEHTRLEVI
;
A
#
# COMPACT_ATOMS: atom_id res chain seq x y z
N PRO A 1 -0.92 1.70 -0.29
CA PRO A 1 -1.28 1.79 -1.73
C PRO A 1 -1.19 0.42 -2.36
N TYR A 2 -1.80 0.21 -3.53
CA TYR A 2 -1.70 -1.04 -4.26
C TYR A 2 -1.56 -0.77 -5.77
N LYS A 3 -0.91 -1.71 -6.46
CA LYS A 3 -0.79 -1.71 -7.91
C LYS A 3 -0.72 -3.13 -8.46
N THR A 4 -1.27 -3.32 -9.65
CA THR A 4 -1.03 -4.51 -10.47
C THR A 4 0.27 -4.34 -11.26
N ILE A 5 1.03 -5.42 -11.37
CA ILE A 5 2.27 -5.55 -12.14
C ILE A 5 2.04 -6.61 -13.20
N GLU A 6 2.20 -6.22 -14.46
CA GLU A 6 2.17 -7.12 -15.61
C GLU A 6 3.26 -8.20 -15.48
N GLY A 7 2.89 -9.43 -15.83
CA GLY A 7 3.79 -10.58 -15.85
C GLY A 7 3.87 -11.13 -17.27
N THR A 8 3.32 -12.33 -17.46
CA THR A 8 3.00 -12.82 -18.81
C THR A 8 1.64 -12.31 -19.29
N ALA A 9 0.71 -12.04 -18.36
CA ALA A 9 -0.52 -11.32 -18.65
C ALA A 9 -0.22 -9.82 -18.82
N ARG A 10 -0.84 -9.19 -19.83
CA ARG A 10 -0.79 -7.77 -20.13
C ARG A 10 -1.98 -7.01 -19.56
N GLY A 11 -1.66 -5.88 -18.94
CA GLY A 11 -2.64 -4.89 -18.48
C GLY A 11 -3.21 -4.06 -19.64
N GLY A 12 -3.91 -2.96 -19.33
CA GLY A 12 -4.47 -2.07 -20.34
C GLY A 12 -5.79 -2.55 -20.96
N GLY A 13 -6.41 -3.58 -20.38
CA GLY A 13 -7.58 -4.25 -20.95
C GLY A 13 -7.23 -5.28 -22.01
N GLU A 14 -5.98 -5.77 -22.02
CA GLU A 14 -5.60 -6.89 -22.88
C GLU A 14 -6.02 -8.24 -22.29
N ASP A 15 -5.39 -8.63 -21.18
CA ASP A 15 -5.67 -9.85 -20.42
C ASP A 15 -6.32 -9.50 -19.06
N PHE A 16 -5.99 -8.33 -18.51
CA PHE A 16 -6.66 -7.77 -17.34
C PHE A 16 -6.72 -6.23 -17.40
N GLU A 17 -7.62 -5.65 -16.62
CA GLU A 17 -7.69 -4.20 -16.39
C GLU A 17 -6.66 -3.84 -15.30
N ASP A 18 -5.67 -3.03 -15.64
CA ASP A 18 -4.70 -2.54 -14.67
C ASP A 18 -5.40 -1.72 -13.58
N THR A 19 -5.08 -2.01 -12.32
CA THR A 19 -5.64 -1.29 -11.19
C THR A 19 -4.52 -0.80 -10.29
N CYS A 20 -4.56 0.49 -9.98
CA CYS A 20 -3.71 1.11 -8.98
C CYS A 20 -4.54 2.06 -8.13
N GLY A 21 -4.19 2.18 -6.85
CA GLY A 21 -4.96 3.00 -5.93
C GLY A 21 -4.48 2.96 -4.49
N GLU A 22 -5.31 3.52 -3.62
CA GLU A 22 -5.06 3.59 -2.18
C GLU A 22 -6.19 2.88 -1.44
N LEU A 23 -5.84 2.00 -0.49
CA LEU A 23 -6.80 1.38 0.42
C LEU A 23 -6.85 2.21 1.70
N GLU A 24 -7.98 2.87 1.93
CA GLU A 24 -8.25 3.57 3.18
C GLU A 24 -9.05 2.68 4.12
N PHE A 25 -8.44 2.30 5.24
CA PHE A 25 -9.09 1.55 6.31
C PHE A 25 -9.73 2.51 7.31
N GLN A 26 -11.03 2.32 7.57
CA GLN A 26 -11.72 3.05 8.64
C GLN A 26 -11.46 2.39 10.01
N ASN A 27 -11.82 3.08 11.09
CA ASN A 27 -11.79 2.48 12.43
C ASN A 27 -12.67 1.22 12.45
N ASP A 28 -12.17 0.13 13.02
CA ASP A 28 -12.80 -1.21 13.04
C ASP A 28 -12.91 -1.93 11.68
N GLU A 29 -12.38 -1.35 10.58
CA GLU A 29 -12.33 -2.05 9.29
C GLU A 29 -11.07 -2.92 9.19
N ILE A 30 -11.25 -4.24 9.11
CA ILE A 30 -10.15 -5.23 9.05
C ILE A 30 -9.97 -5.88 7.67
N VAL A 31 -10.88 -5.62 6.72
CA VAL A 31 -10.83 -6.21 5.36
C VAL A 31 -11.19 -5.14 4.32
N LYS A 32 -10.40 -5.08 3.25
CA LYS A 32 -10.71 -4.37 2.00
C LYS A 32 -10.60 -5.33 0.83
N ILE A 33 -11.42 -5.11 -0.19
CA ILE A 33 -11.46 -5.93 -1.41
C ILE A 33 -10.94 -5.09 -2.58
N ILE A 34 -9.94 -5.61 -3.29
CA ILE A 34 -9.46 -5.05 -4.55
C ILE A 34 -10.15 -5.82 -5.67
N THR A 35 -10.86 -5.12 -6.55
CA THR A 35 -11.53 -5.73 -7.70
C THR A 35 -10.69 -5.49 -8.95
N ILE A 36 -10.31 -6.57 -9.62
CA ILE A 36 -9.58 -6.55 -10.90
C ILE A 36 -10.44 -7.27 -11.92
N ARG A 37 -10.62 -6.67 -13.10
CA ARG A 37 -11.33 -7.32 -14.21
C ARG A 37 -10.35 -8.13 -15.04
N ILE A 38 -10.73 -9.36 -15.36
CA ILE A 38 -9.98 -10.27 -16.22
C ILE A 38 -10.73 -10.38 -17.55
N PHE A 39 -9.99 -10.40 -18.66
CA PHE A 39 -10.52 -10.57 -20.00
C PHE A 39 -10.07 -11.93 -20.52
N ASP A 40 -11.05 -12.75 -20.90
CA ASP A 40 -10.82 -14.06 -21.53
C ASP A 40 -10.76 -13.86 -23.04
N ARG A 41 -9.62 -14.15 -23.67
CA ARG A 41 -9.54 -14.20 -25.13
C ARG A 41 -9.67 -15.67 -25.49
N GLU A 42 -10.70 -16.05 -26.25
CA GLU A 42 -10.95 -17.43 -26.74
C GLU A 42 -9.81 -18.02 -27.63
N GLU A 43 -8.61 -17.45 -27.60
CA GLU A 43 -7.40 -18.00 -28.18
C GLU A 43 -6.84 -19.12 -27.28
N TYR A 44 -5.97 -19.96 -27.83
CA TYR A 44 -5.30 -21.00 -27.06
C TYR A 44 -4.25 -20.34 -26.15
N GLU A 45 -4.73 -19.70 -25.06
CA GLU A 45 -3.90 -18.89 -24.18
C GLU A 45 -3.03 -19.78 -23.31
N LYS A 46 -1.75 -19.45 -23.27
CA LYS A 46 -0.81 -20.05 -22.31
C LYS A 46 -1.19 -19.57 -20.91
N GLU A 47 -0.73 -20.30 -19.89
CA GLU A 47 -0.82 -19.84 -18.50
C GLU A 47 -0.23 -18.43 -18.39
N CYS A 48 -1.10 -17.45 -18.11
CA CYS A 48 -0.78 -16.04 -18.04
C CYS A 48 -0.87 -15.60 -16.58
N SER A 49 0.18 -14.96 -16.06
CA SER A 49 0.23 -14.52 -14.68
C SER A 49 0.50 -13.03 -14.57
N PHE A 50 -0.03 -12.44 -13.50
CA PHE A 50 0.26 -11.06 -13.08
C PHE A 50 0.40 -11.01 -11.55
N SER A 51 0.97 -9.93 -11.04
CA SER A 51 1.16 -9.75 -9.58
C SER A 51 0.41 -8.53 -9.07
N LEU A 52 -0.21 -8.64 -7.91
CA LEU A 52 -0.70 -7.51 -7.12
C LEU A 52 0.28 -7.21 -5.98
N VAL A 53 0.74 -5.97 -5.89
CA VAL A 53 1.71 -5.53 -4.90
C VAL A 53 1.11 -4.43 -4.02
N LEU A 54 1.23 -4.62 -2.72
CA LEU A 54 0.94 -3.60 -1.71
C LEU A 54 2.21 -2.79 -1.43
N GLU A 55 2.07 -1.46 -1.46
CA GLU A 55 3.13 -0.52 -1.13
C GLU A 55 2.97 0.03 0.28
N GLU A 56 4.01 0.69 0.79
CA GLU A 56 4.08 1.21 2.16
C GLU A 56 2.79 1.98 2.55
N PRO A 57 2.12 1.58 3.65
CA PRO A 57 0.91 2.23 4.08
C PRO A 57 1.22 3.66 4.54
N LYS A 58 0.42 4.62 4.09
CA LYS A 58 0.55 6.02 4.51
C LYS A 58 -0.33 6.26 5.73
N TRP A 59 0.22 6.89 6.76
CA TRP A 59 -0.56 7.25 7.94
C TRP A 59 -1.38 8.52 7.70
N ILE A 60 -2.70 8.37 7.53
CA ILE A 60 -3.62 9.51 7.38
C ILE A 60 -4.24 9.86 8.74
N ARG A 61 -3.67 10.84 9.45
CA ARG A 61 -4.28 11.41 10.67
C ARG A 61 -5.34 12.46 10.31
N ARG A 62 -6.60 12.03 10.13
CA ARG A 62 -7.73 12.95 9.90
C ARG A 62 -8.10 13.64 11.23
N GLY A 63 -7.61 14.85 11.47
CA GLY A 63 -7.96 15.64 12.67
C GLY A 63 -6.87 16.55 13.24
N MET A 64 -5.62 16.41 12.82
CA MET A 64 -4.57 17.39 13.11
C MET A 64 -4.44 18.31 11.90
N LYS A 65 -4.78 19.60 12.05
CA LYS A 65 -4.38 20.63 11.09
C LYS A 65 -2.85 20.62 11.02
N GLY A 66 -2.30 19.95 10.01
CA GLY A 66 -0.87 19.78 9.84
C GLY A 66 -0.59 18.37 9.31
N GLY A 67 -0.57 18.24 7.98
CA GLY A 67 -0.12 17.03 7.32
C GLY A 67 1.30 16.72 7.76
N PHE A 68 1.44 15.76 8.67
CA PHE A 68 2.71 15.16 9.00
C PHE A 68 2.91 13.99 8.03
N THR A 69 3.07 14.30 6.75
CA THR A 69 3.88 13.43 5.89
C THR A 69 5.27 13.50 6.50
N ILE A 70 5.71 12.42 7.14
CA ILE A 70 7.10 12.26 7.57
C ILE A 70 7.93 12.07 6.30
N THR A 71 7.99 13.10 5.45
CA THR A 71 9.12 13.34 4.58
C THR A 71 10.14 14.00 5.49
N ASP A 72 11.19 13.23 5.74
CA ASP A 72 12.28 13.36 6.71
C ASP A 72 13.11 14.65 6.63
N GLU A 73 12.57 15.82 6.28
CA GLU A 73 13.44 16.94 5.87
C GLU A 73 13.37 18.24 6.68
N TYR A 74 12.41 18.47 7.58
CA TYR A 74 12.44 19.70 8.39
C TYR A 74 11.76 19.47 9.74
N ASP A 75 12.54 19.26 10.82
CA ASP A 75 12.54 20.14 12.01
C ASP A 75 13.49 19.62 13.12
N ASP A 76 14.44 20.49 13.45
CA ASP A 76 15.19 20.69 14.69
C ASP A 76 16.04 19.58 15.35
N LYS A 77 17.34 19.79 15.15
CA LYS A 77 18.49 19.35 15.96
C LYS A 77 18.42 19.88 17.41
N GLN A 78 17.36 19.62 18.16
CA GLN A 78 17.37 19.79 19.61
C GLN A 78 17.73 18.45 20.26
N PRO A 79 18.62 18.41 21.26
CA PRO A 79 18.83 17.21 22.04
C PRO A 79 17.53 16.89 22.78
N LEU A 80 16.79 15.90 22.28
CA LEU A 80 15.58 15.39 22.89
C LEU A 80 15.89 14.99 24.33
N THR A 81 15.07 15.42 25.29
CA THR A 81 15.15 14.87 26.63
C THR A 81 14.84 13.36 26.57
N SER A 82 15.33 12.57 27.52
CA SER A 82 15.11 11.11 27.53
C SER A 82 13.63 10.72 27.39
N LYS A 83 12.73 11.59 27.87
CA LYS A 83 11.28 11.42 27.75
C LYS A 83 10.77 11.63 26.33
N GLU A 84 11.20 12.68 25.63
CA GLU A 84 10.77 12.94 24.25
C GLU A 84 11.34 11.90 23.27
N GLU A 85 12.54 11.37 23.56
CA GLU A 85 13.10 10.25 22.81
C GLU A 85 12.27 8.97 22.98
N GLU A 86 11.77 8.69 24.19
CA GLU A 86 10.88 7.57 24.46
C GLU A 86 9.51 7.76 23.77
N GLU A 87 8.94 8.97 23.81
CA GLU A 87 7.70 9.31 23.10
C GLU A 87 7.85 9.16 21.57
N ARG A 88 9.01 9.53 20.99
CA ARG A 88 9.31 9.28 19.57
C ARG A 88 9.37 7.79 19.24
N ARG A 89 10.00 6.96 20.08
CA ARG A 89 10.03 5.51 19.88
C ARG A 89 8.63 4.91 19.89
N ILE A 90 7.78 5.32 20.84
CA ILE A 90 6.40 4.83 20.93
C ILE A 90 5.57 5.26 19.72
N ALA A 91 5.71 6.51 19.28
CA ALA A 91 5.01 7.02 18.10
C ALA A 91 5.46 6.34 16.79
N GLU A 92 6.72 5.95 16.71
CA GLU A 92 7.26 5.18 15.57
C GLU A 92 6.75 3.74 15.56
N MET A 93 6.69 3.09 16.72
CA MET A 93 6.11 1.75 16.88
C MET A 93 4.61 1.69 16.56
N GLY A 94 3.91 2.84 16.56
CA GLY A 94 2.50 2.96 16.20
C GLY A 94 2.23 3.23 14.72
N ARG A 95 3.26 3.30 13.86
CA ARG A 95 3.08 3.52 12.42
C ARG A 95 2.48 2.27 11.77
N PRO A 96 1.56 2.43 10.80
CA PRO A 96 1.09 1.30 10.02
C PRO A 96 2.26 0.69 9.26
N ILE A 97 2.35 -0.64 9.25
CA ILE A 97 3.36 -1.39 8.50
C ILE A 97 2.68 -2.41 7.60
N LEU A 98 3.37 -2.80 6.53
CA LEU A 98 2.96 -3.94 5.74
C LEU A 98 3.09 -5.23 6.56
N GLY A 99 2.17 -6.18 6.34
CA GLY A 99 2.24 -7.51 6.93
C GLY A 99 3.22 -8.42 6.20
N GLU A 100 3.21 -9.71 6.56
CA GLU A 100 4.08 -10.74 5.97
C GLU A 100 3.82 -10.94 4.46
N HIS A 101 2.56 -10.82 4.02
CA HIS A 101 2.17 -11.02 2.63
C HIS A 101 1.86 -9.68 1.95
N THR A 102 2.81 -9.18 1.16
CA THR A 102 2.71 -7.88 0.45
C THR A 102 2.57 -8.02 -1.05
N ARG A 103 2.74 -9.24 -1.57
CA ARG A 103 2.62 -9.58 -2.98
C ARG A 103 1.76 -10.81 -3.14
N LEU A 104 0.81 -10.74 -4.07
CA LEU A 104 -0.03 -11.83 -4.50
C LEU A 104 0.20 -12.06 -6.00
N GLU A 105 0.53 -13.29 -6.38
CA GLU A 105 0.59 -13.70 -7.78
C GLU A 105 -0.73 -14.37 -8.17
N VAL A 106 -1.25 -14.00 -9.34
CA VAL A 106 -2.47 -14.54 -9.93
C VAL A 106 -2.07 -15.23 -11.23
N ILE A 107 -2.52 -16.47 -11.43
CA ILE A 107 -2.23 -17.36 -12.56
C ILE A 107 -3.56 -17.85 -13.13
#